data_AF-A0A844ZZX2-F1
#
_entry.id   AF-A0A844ZZX2-F1
#
_cell.length_a   1.000
_cell.length_b   1.000
_cell.length_c   1.000
_cell.angle_alpha   90.00
_cell.angle_beta   90.00
_cell.angle_gamma   90.00
#
_symmetry.space_group_name_H-M   'P 1'
#
loop_
_entity.id
_entity.type
_entity.pdbx_description
1 polymer ?
#
loop_
_entity_poly.entity_id
_entity_poly.type
_entity_poly.pdbx_seq_one_letter_code
_entity_poly.pdbx_strand_id
1 'polypeptide(L)'
;MADSYEMCCERADAAALAASNAALDNVRDRELRAEKTWRGLAAKARSVVESREKVEREKLAERQMLARQDDLADTANDNADDGDDDDAAGSVAN
;
A
#
# COMPACT_ATOMS: atom_id res chain seq x y z
N MET A 1 11.71 16.83 -5.44
CA MET A 1 11.18 16.02 -6.56
C MET A 1 11.81 14.65 -6.44
N ALA A 2 11.01 13.60 -6.26
CA ALA A 2 11.54 12.23 -6.23
C ALA A 2 11.74 11.78 -7.68
N ASP A 3 12.99 11.56 -8.07
CA ASP A 3 13.30 10.96 -9.38
C ASP A 3 12.60 9.59 -9.45
N SER A 4 11.83 9.34 -10.51
CA SER A 4 11.09 8.08 -10.68
C SER A 4 12.06 6.90 -10.81
N TYR A 5 11.55 5.68 -10.60
CA TYR A 5 12.34 4.45 -10.80
C TYR A 5 13.01 4.42 -12.18
N GLU A 6 12.24 4.75 -13.23
CA GLU A 6 12.70 4.74 -14.62
C GLU A 6 13.85 5.73 -14.84
N MET A 7 13.71 6.96 -14.35
CA MET A 7 14.75 7.99 -14.46
C MET A 7 16.04 7.60 -13.73
N CYS A 8 15.93 6.92 -12.60
CA CYS A 8 17.10 6.36 -11.91
C CYS A 8 17.75 5.22 -12.70
N CYS A 9 16.97 4.40 -13.42
CA CYS A 9 17.51 3.34 -14.26
C CYS A 9 18.21 3.88 -15.50
N GLU A 10 17.59 4.82 -16.21
CA GLU A 10 18.20 5.47 -17.37
C GLU A 10 19.56 6.09 -17.01
N ARG A 11 19.65 6.75 -15.86
CA ARG A 11 20.92 7.32 -15.36
C ARG A 11 21.93 6.25 -14.95
N ALA A 12 21.48 5.14 -14.37
CA ALA A 12 22.37 4.02 -14.06
C ALA A 12 22.96 3.42 -15.35
N ASP A 13 22.14 3.22 -16.37
CA ASP A 13 22.56 2.63 -17.63
C ASP A 13 23.45 3.59 -18.43
N ALA A 14 23.17 4.90 -18.39
CA ALA A 14 24.05 5.92 -18.96
C ALA A 14 25.44 5.94 -18.28
N ALA A 15 25.48 5.80 -16.96
CA ALA A 15 26.74 5.71 -16.21
C ALA A 15 27.50 4.41 -16.53
N ALA A 16 26.80 3.28 -16.66
CA ALA A 16 27.40 2.01 -17.07
C ALA A 16 28.02 2.10 -18.47
N LEU A 17 27.31 2.74 -19.41
CA LEU A 17 27.81 2.98 -20.77
C LEU A 17 29.04 3.90 -20.74
N ALA A 18 29.01 4.97 -19.96
CA ALA A 18 30.15 5.87 -19.79
C ALA A 18 31.37 5.15 -19.19
N ALA A 19 31.16 4.26 -18.21
CA ALA A 19 32.22 3.42 -17.64
C ALA A 19 32.83 2.48 -18.69
N SER A 20 31.99 1.86 -19.53
CA SER A 20 32.45 0.94 -20.59
C SER A 20 33.29 1.65 -21.66
N ASN A 21 32.97 2.91 -21.97
CA ASN A 21 33.68 3.73 -22.95
C ASN A 21 34.86 4.51 -22.34
N ALA A 22 35.07 4.42 -21.02
CA ALA A 22 36.13 5.16 -20.36
C ALA A 22 37.52 4.60 -20.73
N ALA A 23 38.33 5.47 -21.32
CA ALA A 23 39.72 5.18 -21.66
C ALA A 23 40.65 5.18 -20.44
N LEU A 24 40.27 5.85 -19.35
CA LEU A 24 41.04 5.94 -18.11
C LEU A 24 40.32 5.18 -16.98
N ASP A 25 41.08 4.42 -16.21
CA ASP A 25 40.54 3.60 -15.12
C ASP A 25 39.90 4.45 -14.01
N ASN A 26 40.48 5.61 -13.69
CA ASN A 26 39.91 6.53 -12.71
C ASN A 26 38.53 7.08 -13.10
N VAL A 27 38.30 7.27 -14.41
CA VAL A 27 37.00 7.67 -14.97
C VAL A 27 36.05 6.49 -14.89
N ARG A 28 36.49 5.29 -15.30
CA ARG A 28 35.68 4.06 -15.19
C ARG A 28 35.18 3.85 -13.76
N ASP A 29 36.08 3.93 -12.77
CA ASP A 29 35.75 3.73 -11.36
C ASP A 29 34.80 4.80 -10.81
N ARG A 30 34.87 6.03 -11.34
CA ARG A 30 33.93 7.09 -10.99
C ARG A 30 32.54 6.77 -11.54
N GLU A 31 32.46 6.40 -12.81
CA GLU A 31 31.18 6.09 -13.46
C GLU A 31 30.53 4.82 -12.87
N LEU A 32 31.29 3.80 -12.52
CA LEU A 32 30.77 2.62 -11.81
C LEU A 32 30.20 2.96 -10.43
N ARG A 33 30.82 3.91 -9.71
CA ARG A 33 30.24 4.42 -8.44
C ARG A 33 28.95 5.20 -8.67
N ALA A 34 28.89 5.98 -9.75
CA ALA A 34 27.67 6.69 -10.14
C ALA A 34 26.56 5.70 -10.49
N GLU A 35 26.83 4.68 -11.31
CA GLU A 35 25.91 3.60 -11.62
C GLU A 35 25.37 2.95 -10.33
N LYS A 36 26.26 2.54 -9.43
CA LYS A 36 25.86 1.90 -8.16
C LYS A 36 24.93 2.81 -7.33
N THR A 37 25.18 4.12 -7.33
CA THR A 37 24.33 5.10 -6.66
C THR A 37 22.94 5.15 -7.29
N TRP A 38 22.88 5.26 -8.62
CA TRP A 38 21.63 5.33 -9.36
C TRP A 38 20.80 4.05 -9.23
N ARG A 39 21.43 2.87 -9.28
CA ARG A 39 20.73 1.59 -9.02
C ARG A 39 20.20 1.52 -7.59
N GLY A 40 20.96 2.01 -6.61
CA GLY A 40 20.51 2.09 -5.22
C GLY A 40 19.29 3.01 -5.04
N LEU A 41 19.25 4.14 -5.75
CA LEU A 41 18.08 5.04 -5.76
C LEU A 41 16.88 4.41 -6.44
N ALA A 42 17.09 3.71 -7.56
CA ALA A 42 16.03 2.99 -8.26
C ALA A 42 15.39 1.93 -7.34
N ALA A 43 16.21 1.12 -6.64
CA ALA A 43 15.70 0.14 -5.69
C ALA A 43 14.86 0.78 -4.57
N LYS A 44 15.29 1.93 -4.04
CA LYS A 44 14.51 2.68 -3.04
C LYS A 44 13.18 3.18 -3.61
N ALA A 45 13.18 3.70 -4.84
CA ALA A 45 11.96 4.17 -5.50
C ALA A 45 10.94 3.02 -5.65
N ARG A 46 11.38 1.83 -6.06
CA ARG A 46 10.52 0.63 -6.10
C ARG A 46 9.98 0.26 -4.73
N SER A 47 10.86 0.17 -3.73
CA SER A 47 10.47 -0.20 -2.37
C SER A 47 9.42 0.75 -1.79
N VAL A 48 9.50 2.06 -2.10
CA VAL A 48 8.49 3.04 -1.69
C VAL A 48 7.14 2.78 -2.35
N VAL A 49 7.11 2.46 -3.66
CA VAL A 49 5.88 2.13 -4.37
C VAL A 49 5.26 0.86 -3.81
N GLU A 50 6.05 -0.21 -3.65
CA GLU A 50 5.60 -1.49 -3.08
C GLU A 50 5.07 -1.32 -1.65
N SER A 51 5.74 -0.51 -0.83
CA SER A 51 5.30 -0.23 0.55
C SER A 51 3.96 0.51 0.57
N ARG A 52 3.75 1.46 -0.36
CA ARG A 52 2.47 2.17 -0.49
C ARG A 52 1.36 1.22 -0.90
N GLU A 53 1.60 0.37 -1.90
CA GLU A 53 0.62 -0.64 -2.33
C GLU A 53 0.26 -1.62 -1.22
N LYS A 54 1.23 -1.99 -0.37
CA LYS A 54 0.98 -2.83 0.78
C LYS A 54 0.08 -2.12 1.81
N VAL A 55 0.42 -0.89 2.17
CA VAL A 55 -0.38 -0.09 3.11
C VAL A 55 -1.81 0.14 2.61
N GLU A 56 -1.99 0.43 1.32
CA GLU A 56 -3.33 0.63 0.75
C GLU A 56 -4.14 -0.67 0.73
N ARG A 57 -3.50 -1.82 0.49
CA ARG A 57 -4.17 -3.13 0.63
C ARG A 57 -4.59 -3.42 2.07
N GLU A 58 -3.72 -3.13 3.04
CA GLU A 58 -4.01 -3.32 4.47
C GLU A 58 -5.17 -2.44 4.92
N LYS A 59 -5.18 -1.15 4.55
CA LYS A 59 -6.29 -0.23 4.83
C LYS A 59 -7.60 -0.66 4.18
N LEU A 60 -7.56 -1.16 2.95
CA LEU A 60 -8.76 -1.65 2.28
C LEU A 60 -9.33 -2.89 2.99
N ALA A 61 -8.46 -3.82 3.40
CA ALA A 61 -8.86 -4.99 4.16
C ALA A 61 -9.46 -4.61 5.53
N GLU A 62 -8.84 -3.65 6.24
CA GLU A 62 -9.36 -3.13 7.51
C GLU A 62 -10.75 -2.50 7.32
N ARG A 63 -10.94 -1.68 6.26
CA ARG A 63 -12.24 -1.09 5.94
C ARG A 63 -13.31 -2.14 5.63
N GLN A 64 -12.96 -3.20 4.92
CA GLN A 64 -13.89 -4.30 4.63
C GLN A 64 -14.27 -5.08 5.91
N MET A 65 -13.32 -5.30 6.81
CA MET A 65 -13.57 -5.96 8.09
C MET A 65 -14.43 -5.10 9.03
N LEU A 66 -14.25 -3.78 8.99
CA LEU A 66 -15.07 -2.84 9.76
C LEU A 66 -16.50 -2.78 9.21
N ALA A 67 -16.66 -2.62 7.89
CA ALA A 67 -17.99 -2.62 7.25
C ALA A 67 -18.77 -3.91 7.55
N ARG A 68 -18.10 -5.06 7.54
CA ARG A 68 -18.74 -6.34 7.89
C ARG A 68 -19.16 -6.43 9.35
N GLN A 69 -18.43 -5.79 10.26
CA GLN A 69 -18.82 -5.70 11.67
C GLN A 69 -20.00 -4.78 11.87
N ASP A 70 -20.04 -3.65 11.17
CA ASP A 70 -21.18 -2.73 11.20
C ASP A 70 -22.45 -3.40 10.64
N ASP A 71 -22.37 -4.13 9.53
CA ASP A 71 -23.50 -4.90 8.97
C ASP A 71 -24.02 -5.98 9.96
N LEU A 72 -23.11 -6.63 10.70
CA LEU A 72 -23.47 -7.60 11.73
C LEU A 72 -24.08 -6.96 12.99
N ALA A 73 -23.67 -5.73 13.30
CA ALA A 73 -24.22 -4.96 14.42
C ALA A 73 -25.63 -4.45 14.10
N ASP A 74 -25.85 -3.93 12.89
CA ASP A 74 -27.17 -3.47 12.42
C ASP A 74 -28.18 -4.64 12.36
N THR A 75 -27.78 -5.78 11.80
CA THR A 75 -28.65 -6.98 11.77
C THR A 75 -28.95 -7.58 13.15
N ALA A 76 -28.04 -7.42 14.13
CA ALA A 76 -28.30 -7.84 15.50
C ALA A 76 -29.23 -6.86 16.24
N ASN A 77 -29.16 -5.56 15.93
CA ASN A 77 -30.00 -4.53 16.53
C ASN A 77 -31.45 -4.58 15.98
N ASP A 78 -31.64 -4.86 14.69
CA ASP A 78 -32.98 -5.06 14.10
C ASP A 78 -33.70 -6.27 14.73
N ASN A 79 -32.99 -7.36 15.05
CA ASN A 79 -33.58 -8.53 15.72
C ASN A 79 -33.94 -8.29 17.21
N ALA A 80 -33.48 -7.19 17.81
CA ALA A 80 -33.79 -6.82 19.19
C ALA A 80 -35.01 -5.88 19.29
N ASP A 81 -35.42 -5.23 18.18
CA ASP A 81 -36.57 -4.31 18.12
C ASP A 81 -37.91 -5.05 17.89
N ASP A 82 -37.89 -6.25 17.29
CA ASP A 82 -39.08 -7.10 17.07
C ASP A 82 -39.57 -7.85 18.34
N GLY A 83 -39.05 -7.53 19.53
CA GLY A 83 -39.22 -8.32 20.77
C GLY A 83 -40.12 -7.75 21.87
N ASP A 84 -40.71 -6.57 21.72
CA ASP A 84 -41.41 -5.84 22.79
C ASP A 84 -42.89 -5.51 22.50
N ASP A 85 -43.61 -6.40 21.80
CA ASP A 85 -45.05 -6.21 21.48
C ASP A 85 -45.97 -7.40 21.86
N ASP A 86 -45.66 -8.16 22.92
CA ASP A 86 -46.54 -9.26 23.39
C ASP A 86 -46.62 -9.37 24.92
N ASP A 87 -47.13 -8.32 25.60
CA ASP A 87 -47.79 -8.52 26.90
C ASP A 87 -48.76 -7.36 27.25
N ALA A 88 -49.68 -7.05 26.33
CA ALA A 88 -50.76 -6.09 26.58
C ALA A 88 -52.09 -6.50 25.91
N ALA A 89 -52.60 -7.71 26.20
CA ALA A 89 -53.99 -8.02 25.93
C ALA A 89 -54.58 -8.87 27.07
N GLY A 90 -55.44 -8.24 27.85
CA GLY A 90 -55.96 -8.78 29.10
C GLY A 90 -56.85 -10.01 28.97
N SER A 91 -56.96 -10.71 30.09
CA SER A 91 -58.11 -11.58 30.37
C SER A 91 -58.75 -11.14 31.67
N VAL A 92 -59.71 -10.23 31.52
CA VAL A 92 -60.84 -10.05 32.43
C VAL A 92 -61.69 -11.33 32.41
N ALA A 93 -62.27 -11.67 33.58
CA ALA A 93 -63.36 -12.61 33.84
C ALA A 93 -63.03 -14.13 33.87
N ASN A 94 -63.02 -14.71 35.07
CA ASN A 94 -64.22 -15.31 35.68
C ASN A 94 -64.01 -15.52 37.19
#